data_AF-A0A3D1HXW0-F1
#
_entry.id   AF-A0A3D1HXW0-F1
#
_cell.length_a   1.000
_cell.length_b   1.000
_cell.length_c   1.000
_cell.angle_alpha   90.00
_cell.angle_beta   90.00
_cell.angle_gamma   90.00
#
_symmetry.space_group_name_H-M   'P 1'
#
loop_
_entity.id
_entity.type
_entity.pdbx_description
1 polymer ?
#
loop_
_entity_poly.entity_id
_entity_poly.type
_entity_poly.pdbx_seq_one_letter_code
_entity_poly.pdbx_strand_id
1 'polypeptide(L)'
;MKLYSVNSEEFKTFGRVITGLDTSEIIKAAEKISRPAEGSAYAPSEESFEKLPIAKEIENKFFGTLPSQIGYCHGHNSLLNAAEWHMSSEINIAVTPLVLILGHIWDIENGKTDSSKFTAFYLPAGTVAEVYSTTLHFCPCEVEKDGFGCVVGLPLGTNTPLETETSDPLLFRKNKWLIAHNDNKALISRGVLPGISGENFKINY
;
A
#
# COMPACT_ATOMS: atom_id res chain seq x y z
N MET A 1 16.77 -9.03 -4.21
CA MET A 1 16.06 -7.91 -4.88
C MET A 1 16.89 -6.63 -4.78
N LYS A 2 16.88 -5.76 -5.80
CA LYS A 2 17.56 -4.45 -5.76
C LYS A 2 16.64 -3.40 -5.14
N LEU A 3 17.20 -2.53 -4.30
CA LEU A 3 16.51 -1.40 -3.70
C LEU A 3 16.82 -0.11 -4.47
N TYR A 4 15.79 0.60 -4.86
CA TYR A 4 15.86 1.88 -5.56
C TYR A 4 15.31 3.01 -4.71
N SER A 5 15.65 4.26 -5.06
CA SER A 5 14.91 5.42 -4.54
C SER A 5 13.59 5.55 -5.30
N VAL A 6 12.52 6.00 -4.65
CA VAL A 6 11.27 6.37 -5.32
C VAL A 6 11.46 7.49 -6.37
N ASN A 7 12.55 8.25 -6.29
CA ASN A 7 12.91 9.27 -7.28
C ASN A 7 13.68 8.72 -8.49
N SER A 8 13.93 7.41 -8.53
CA SER A 8 14.61 6.77 -9.66
C SER A 8 13.70 6.63 -10.88
N GLU A 9 14.31 6.53 -12.06
CA GLU A 9 13.57 6.32 -13.32
C GLU A 9 12.79 5.01 -13.31
N GLU A 10 13.31 4.00 -12.62
CA GLU A 10 12.67 2.69 -12.45
C GLU A 10 11.30 2.77 -11.77
N PHE A 11 11.02 3.82 -10.97
CA PHE A 11 9.72 3.97 -10.31
C PHE A 11 8.60 4.37 -11.29
N LYS A 12 8.92 4.97 -12.44
CA LYS A 12 7.93 5.57 -13.36
C LYS A 12 6.91 4.58 -13.91
N THR A 13 7.23 3.30 -14.00
CA THR A 13 6.27 2.28 -14.42
C THR A 13 5.26 1.95 -13.33
N PHE A 14 5.63 2.16 -12.06
CA PHE A 14 4.82 1.80 -10.89
C PHE A 14 4.00 2.97 -10.36
N GLY A 15 4.45 4.20 -10.59
CA GLY A 15 3.86 5.37 -9.99
C GLY A 15 4.56 6.67 -10.34
N ARG A 16 4.26 7.71 -9.57
CA ARG A 16 4.96 9.00 -9.60
C ARG A 16 5.05 9.63 -8.22
N VAL A 17 6.12 10.37 -7.97
CA VAL A 17 6.22 11.25 -6.79
C VAL A 17 5.37 12.49 -7.05
N ILE A 18 4.54 12.85 -6.07
CA ILE A 18 3.70 14.05 -6.09
C ILE A 18 4.41 15.15 -5.30
N THR A 19 4.58 16.31 -5.92
CA THR A 19 5.16 17.49 -5.30
C THR A 19 4.09 18.56 -5.05
N GLY A 20 4.29 19.40 -4.03
CA GLY A 20 3.42 20.56 -3.77
C GLY A 20 2.19 20.27 -2.90
N LEU A 21 2.17 19.14 -2.20
CA LEU A 21 1.25 18.89 -1.09
C LEU A 21 1.98 19.13 0.24
N ASP A 22 1.36 19.86 1.17
CA ASP A 22 1.89 20.03 2.52
C ASP A 22 1.45 18.86 3.42
N THR A 23 2.39 17.98 3.74
CA THR A 23 2.14 16.78 4.55
C THR A 23 2.29 17.03 6.05
N SER A 24 2.63 18.25 6.48
CA SER A 24 3.04 18.53 7.85
C SER A 24 1.96 18.21 8.88
N GLU A 25 0.70 18.58 8.60
CA GLU A 25 -0.40 18.36 9.54
C GLU A 25 -0.82 16.89 9.62
N ILE A 26 -0.86 16.19 8.49
CA ILE A 26 -1.30 14.79 8.46
C ILE A 26 -0.26 13.85 9.09
N ILE A 27 1.03 14.16 8.96
CA ILE A 27 2.10 13.44 9.67
C ILE A 27 1.97 13.66 11.18
N LYS A 28 1.78 14.90 11.63
CA LYS A 28 1.54 15.20 13.06
C LYS A 28 0.27 14.54 13.61
N ALA A 29 -0.76 14.36 12.79
CA ALA A 29 -1.95 13.61 13.17
C ALA A 29 -1.62 12.12 13.31
N ALA A 30 -0.88 11.55 12.36
CA ALA A 30 -0.48 10.14 12.37
C ALA A 30 0.43 9.77 13.56
N GLU A 31 1.31 10.68 14.00
CA GLU A 31 2.15 10.51 15.20
C GLU A 31 1.36 10.34 16.50
N LYS A 32 0.09 10.76 16.54
CA LYS A 32 -0.79 10.61 17.71
C LYS A 32 -1.47 9.24 17.78
N ILE A 33 -1.40 8.46 16.70
CA ILE A 33 -2.01 7.13 16.62
C ILE A 33 -1.01 6.09 17.13
N SER A 34 -1.36 5.38 18.20
CA SER A 34 -0.52 4.34 18.78
C SER A 34 -0.28 3.20 17.79
N ARG A 35 0.98 2.94 17.46
CA ARG A 35 1.38 1.81 16.61
C ARG A 35 1.18 0.47 17.33
N PRO A 36 0.69 -0.59 16.65
CA PRO A 36 0.66 -1.92 17.25
C PRO A 36 2.08 -2.41 17.57
N ALA A 37 2.24 -3.16 18.66
CA ALA A 37 3.54 -3.68 19.08
C ALA A 37 4.12 -4.73 18.11
N GLU A 38 3.26 -5.43 17.38
CA GLU A 38 3.61 -6.45 16.38
C GLU A 38 2.59 -6.44 15.24
N GLY A 39 3.04 -6.83 14.05
CA GLY A 39 2.20 -6.85 12.84
C GLY A 39 1.74 -5.45 12.42
N SER A 40 0.75 -5.39 11.53
CA SER A 40 0.25 -4.14 10.96
C SER A 40 -1.24 -3.93 11.24
N ALA A 41 -1.63 -2.69 11.48
CA ALA A 41 -3.01 -2.23 11.53
C ALA A 41 -3.34 -1.43 10.27
N TYR A 42 -4.60 -1.54 9.83
CA TYR A 42 -5.13 -0.81 8.69
C TYR A 42 -6.51 -0.25 9.01
N ALA A 43 -6.67 1.05 8.87
CA ALA A 43 -7.95 1.74 8.88
C ALA A 43 -8.20 2.34 7.49
N PRO A 44 -9.31 1.99 6.80
CA PRO A 44 -9.58 2.53 5.48
C PRO A 44 -9.93 4.03 5.52
N SER A 45 -10.45 4.52 6.64
CA SER A 45 -10.84 5.91 6.87
C SER A 45 -10.41 6.30 8.28
N GLU A 46 -9.76 7.45 8.40
CA GLU A 46 -9.26 8.01 9.65
C GLU A 46 -9.77 9.45 9.78
N GLU A 47 -10.70 9.67 10.72
CA GLU A 47 -11.40 10.93 10.90
C GLU A 47 -10.44 12.10 11.17
N SER A 48 -9.33 11.86 11.88
CA SER A 48 -8.31 12.87 12.14
C SER A 48 -7.54 13.31 10.89
N PHE A 49 -7.54 12.50 9.83
CA PHE A 49 -6.90 12.82 8.56
C PHE A 49 -7.88 13.48 7.60
N GLU A 50 -9.11 12.96 7.49
CA GLU A 50 -10.12 13.43 6.55
C GLU A 50 -10.62 14.85 6.83
N LYS A 51 -10.46 15.34 8.07
CA LYS A 51 -10.75 16.72 8.44
C LYS A 51 -9.68 17.73 8.02
N LEU A 52 -8.50 17.27 7.60
CA LEU A 52 -7.39 18.14 7.23
C LEU A 52 -7.54 18.67 5.80
N PRO A 53 -7.03 19.87 5.48
CA PRO A 53 -7.11 20.45 4.14
C PRO A 53 -6.54 19.54 3.04
N ILE A 54 -5.46 18.80 3.33
CA ILE A 54 -4.82 17.89 2.38
C ILE A 54 -5.77 16.79 1.87
N ALA A 55 -6.74 16.33 2.68
CA ALA A 55 -7.72 15.35 2.25
C ALA A 55 -8.57 15.89 1.09
N LYS A 56 -9.00 17.15 1.17
CA LYS A 56 -9.75 17.80 0.10
C LYS A 56 -8.90 18.11 -1.12
N GLU A 57 -7.62 18.43 -0.93
CA GLU A 57 -6.67 18.56 -2.03
C GLU A 57 -6.48 17.23 -2.78
N ILE A 58 -6.36 16.12 -2.04
CA ILE A 58 -6.23 14.78 -2.61
C ILE A 58 -7.46 14.44 -3.47
N GLU A 59 -8.66 14.63 -2.92
CA GLU A 59 -9.93 14.40 -3.61
C GLU A 59 -10.04 15.21 -4.91
N ASN A 60 -9.82 16.52 -4.83
CA ASN A 60 -10.04 17.42 -5.95
C ASN A 60 -8.98 17.25 -7.05
N LYS A 61 -7.71 17.09 -6.68
CA LYS A 61 -6.59 17.10 -7.64
C LYS A 61 -6.27 15.72 -8.21
N PHE A 62 -6.44 14.65 -7.45
CA PHE A 62 -5.97 13.31 -7.85
C PHE A 62 -7.10 12.31 -8.08
N PHE A 63 -8.25 12.49 -7.41
CA PHE A 63 -9.46 11.71 -7.68
C PHE A 63 -10.50 12.46 -8.53
N GLY A 64 -10.15 13.65 -9.03
CA GLY A 64 -10.99 14.39 -9.97
C GLY A 64 -12.38 14.70 -9.40
N THR A 65 -12.45 15.05 -8.11
CA THR A 65 -13.69 15.33 -7.35
C THR A 65 -14.59 14.12 -7.05
N LEU A 66 -14.16 12.90 -7.37
CA LEU A 66 -14.83 11.70 -6.88
C LEU A 66 -14.65 11.59 -5.36
N PRO A 67 -15.68 11.15 -4.62
CA PRO A 67 -15.55 10.89 -3.18
C PRO A 67 -14.36 9.98 -2.87
N SER A 68 -13.51 10.43 -1.96
CA SER A 68 -12.31 9.71 -1.53
C SER A 68 -12.32 9.51 -0.02
N GLN A 69 -11.47 8.62 0.46
CA GLN A 69 -11.22 8.36 1.87
C GLN A 69 -9.71 8.41 2.14
N ILE A 70 -9.35 8.82 3.36
CA ILE A 70 -7.96 8.88 3.79
C ILE A 70 -7.81 8.00 5.03
N GLY A 71 -7.05 6.93 4.88
CA GLY A 71 -6.82 5.92 5.91
C GLY A 71 -5.36 5.85 6.37
N TYR A 72 -5.06 4.84 7.18
CA TYR A 72 -3.73 4.62 7.73
C TYR A 72 -3.35 3.14 7.74
N CYS A 73 -2.17 2.83 7.19
CA CYS A 73 -1.51 1.54 7.32
C CYS A 73 -0.23 1.74 8.14
N HIS A 74 -0.10 1.07 9.29
CA HIS A 74 1.03 1.27 10.18
C HIS A 74 1.32 0.04 11.04
N GLY A 75 2.56 -0.10 11.51
CA GLY A 75 2.99 -1.25 12.31
C GLY A 75 4.34 -1.79 11.85
N HIS A 76 4.46 -3.11 11.82
CA HIS A 76 5.69 -3.83 11.55
C HIS A 76 5.48 -4.82 10.39
N ASN A 77 6.34 -4.72 9.39
CA ASN A 77 6.46 -5.65 8.30
C ASN A 77 7.84 -5.46 7.66
N SER A 78 8.46 -6.56 7.25
CA SER A 78 9.73 -6.54 6.54
C SER A 78 9.76 -7.49 5.35
N LEU A 79 8.62 -8.09 4.97
CA LEU A 79 8.54 -9.19 4.02
C LEU A 79 7.58 -8.90 2.85
N LEU A 80 7.84 -9.52 1.70
CA LEU A 80 6.91 -9.65 0.56
C LEU A 80 5.81 -10.69 0.89
N ASN A 81 5.05 -10.44 1.95
CA ASN A 81 4.10 -11.40 2.48
C ASN A 81 2.85 -11.60 1.62
N ALA A 82 2.52 -10.62 0.78
CA ALA A 82 1.40 -10.65 -0.16
C ALA A 82 1.59 -9.57 -1.23
N ALA A 83 0.66 -9.52 -2.19
CA ALA A 83 0.52 -8.45 -3.17
C ALA A 83 -0.97 -8.20 -3.42
N GLU A 84 -1.37 -6.94 -3.34
CA GLU A 84 -2.71 -6.41 -3.62
C GLU A 84 -2.68 -5.40 -4.75
N TRP A 85 -3.86 -5.16 -5.31
CA TRP A 85 -4.08 -4.10 -6.28
C TRP A 85 -5.53 -3.60 -6.23
N HIS A 86 -5.70 -2.40 -6.75
CA HIS A 86 -6.95 -1.65 -6.83
C HIS A 86 -7.21 -1.25 -8.29
N MET A 87 -8.47 -1.11 -8.70
CA MET A 87 -8.82 -0.61 -10.04
C MET A 87 -8.71 0.92 -10.15
N SER A 88 -8.11 1.55 -9.14
CA SER A 88 -7.80 2.97 -9.03
C SER A 88 -6.38 3.13 -8.54
N SER A 89 -5.73 4.25 -8.87
CA SER A 89 -4.48 4.61 -8.21
C SER A 89 -4.67 4.78 -6.69
N GLU A 90 -3.61 4.54 -5.94
CA GLU A 90 -3.49 4.77 -4.50
C GLU A 90 -2.54 5.95 -4.24
N ILE A 91 -2.92 6.87 -3.36
CA ILE A 91 -2.03 7.95 -2.90
C ILE A 91 -1.42 7.55 -1.56
N ASN A 92 -0.11 7.35 -1.51
CA ASN A 92 0.62 7.06 -0.29
C ASN A 92 1.35 8.29 0.23
N ILE A 93 1.29 8.53 1.54
CA ILE A 93 2.16 9.49 2.23
C ILE A 93 2.98 8.73 3.26
N ALA A 94 4.29 8.72 3.09
CA ALA A 94 5.23 8.10 4.02
C ALA A 94 5.30 8.94 5.31
N VAL A 95 4.72 8.46 6.41
CA VAL A 95 4.79 9.12 7.73
C VAL A 95 6.16 8.88 8.35
N THR A 96 6.65 7.65 8.26
CA THR A 96 8.03 7.25 8.53
C THR A 96 8.74 6.99 7.21
N PRO A 97 10.08 6.94 7.16
CA PRO A 97 10.73 6.31 6.03
C PRO A 97 10.24 4.86 5.91
N LEU A 98 10.06 4.37 4.68
CA LEU A 98 9.53 3.04 4.40
C LEU A 98 10.00 2.51 3.06
N VAL A 99 9.82 1.21 2.83
CA VAL A 99 10.03 0.56 1.53
C VAL A 99 8.74 -0.02 1.01
N LEU A 100 8.43 0.25 -0.26
CA LEU A 100 7.40 -0.47 -1.00
C LEU A 100 8.06 -1.55 -1.86
N ILE A 101 7.55 -2.78 -1.80
CA ILE A 101 7.93 -3.86 -2.72
C ILE A 101 6.84 -3.96 -3.78
N LEU A 102 7.18 -3.66 -5.03
CA LEU A 102 6.23 -3.40 -6.10
C LEU A 102 6.40 -4.38 -7.26
N GLY A 103 5.28 -4.80 -7.84
CA GLY A 103 5.21 -5.61 -9.06
C GLY A 103 4.16 -5.05 -10.01
N HIS A 104 3.83 -5.77 -11.08
CA HIS A 104 2.81 -5.34 -12.05
C HIS A 104 1.70 -6.36 -12.25
N ILE A 105 0.49 -5.87 -12.48
CA ILE A 105 -0.69 -6.74 -12.70
C ILE A 105 -0.52 -7.65 -13.92
N TRP A 106 0.24 -7.23 -14.94
CA TRP A 106 0.48 -8.03 -16.15
C TRP A 106 1.51 -9.15 -15.95
N ASP A 107 2.25 -9.14 -14.83
CA ASP A 107 3.09 -10.26 -14.41
C ASP A 107 2.29 -11.32 -13.64
N ILE A 108 0.98 -11.15 -13.47
CA ILE A 108 0.08 -12.18 -12.93
C ILE A 108 -0.45 -13.04 -14.07
N GLU A 109 -0.11 -14.32 -14.03
CA GLU A 109 -0.62 -15.35 -14.93
C GLU A 109 -1.40 -16.40 -14.13
N ASN A 110 -2.70 -16.57 -14.44
CA ASN A 110 -3.58 -17.52 -13.75
C ASN A 110 -3.57 -17.37 -12.21
N GLY A 111 -3.60 -16.12 -11.74
CA GLY A 111 -3.57 -15.78 -10.30
C GLY A 111 -2.23 -16.01 -9.63
N LYS A 112 -1.15 -16.15 -10.40
CA LYS A 112 0.20 -16.44 -9.89
C LYS A 112 1.24 -15.51 -10.50
N THR A 113 2.29 -15.24 -9.74
CA THR A 113 3.47 -14.51 -10.18
C THR A 113 4.69 -15.00 -9.39
N ASP A 114 5.89 -14.64 -9.84
CA ASP A 114 7.13 -14.95 -9.13
C ASP A 114 7.70 -13.72 -8.44
N SER A 115 8.22 -13.90 -7.23
CA SER A 115 8.92 -12.86 -6.46
C SER A 115 10.00 -12.13 -7.29
N SER A 116 10.65 -12.80 -8.25
CA SER A 116 11.66 -12.19 -9.12
C SER A 116 11.15 -11.03 -9.98
N LYS A 117 9.82 -10.87 -10.10
CA LYS A 117 9.16 -9.76 -10.82
C LYS A 117 9.01 -8.49 -9.98
N PHE A 118 9.31 -8.57 -8.69
CA PHE A 118 9.16 -7.45 -7.77
C PHE A 118 10.45 -6.62 -7.66
N THR A 119 10.27 -5.33 -7.43
CA THR A 119 11.34 -4.34 -7.22
C THR A 119 11.02 -3.52 -5.97
N ALA A 120 12.04 -3.21 -5.15
CA ALA A 120 11.86 -2.44 -3.93
C ALA A 120 12.20 -0.95 -4.14
N PHE A 121 11.39 -0.07 -3.55
CA PHE A 121 11.57 1.38 -3.60
C PHE A 121 11.53 1.98 -2.19
N TYR A 122 12.58 2.70 -1.84
CA TYR A 122 12.70 3.48 -0.61
C TYR A 122 12.01 4.83 -0.76
N LEU A 123 11.12 5.15 0.18
CA LEU A 123 10.42 6.42 0.31
C LEU A 123 10.88 7.09 1.62
N PRO A 124 11.55 8.26 1.54
CA PRO A 124 11.78 9.09 2.72
C PRO A 124 10.46 9.53 3.37
N ALA A 125 10.47 9.78 4.69
CA ALA A 125 9.34 10.41 5.37
C ALA A 125 8.96 11.74 4.69
N GLY A 126 7.67 12.04 4.64
CA GLY A 126 7.11 13.20 3.93
C GLY A 126 6.92 13.00 2.43
N THR A 127 7.39 11.88 1.86
CA THR A 127 7.17 11.61 0.43
C THR A 127 5.69 11.31 0.18
N VAL A 128 5.11 12.00 -0.79
CA VAL A 128 3.81 11.65 -1.38
C VAL A 128 4.06 10.93 -2.70
N ALA A 129 3.52 9.73 -2.85
CA ALA A 129 3.61 8.94 -4.08
C ALA A 129 2.22 8.51 -4.53
N GLU A 130 1.95 8.62 -5.83
CA GLU A 130 0.87 7.88 -6.48
C GLU A 130 1.41 6.52 -6.90
N VAL A 131 0.73 5.46 -6.49
CA VAL A 131 0.91 4.10 -6.98
C VAL A 131 -0.20 3.83 -8.00
N TYR A 132 0.16 3.52 -9.24
CA TYR A 132 -0.82 3.33 -10.31
C TYR A 132 -1.66 2.07 -10.10
N SER A 133 -2.87 2.04 -10.68
CA SER A 133 -3.75 0.85 -10.64
C SER A 133 -3.16 -0.40 -11.29
N THR A 134 -2.10 -0.26 -12.10
CA THR A 134 -1.35 -1.37 -12.69
C THR A 134 -0.33 -1.99 -11.74
N THR A 135 -0.12 -1.40 -10.57
CA THR A 135 0.97 -1.75 -9.66
C THR A 135 0.49 -2.67 -8.55
N LEU A 136 1.14 -3.82 -8.44
CA LEU A 136 1.04 -4.67 -7.27
C LEU A 136 1.83 -4.03 -6.12
N HIS A 137 1.22 -3.96 -4.96
CA HIS A 137 1.84 -3.43 -3.74
C HIS A 137 1.29 -4.19 -2.53
N PHE A 138 1.84 -4.00 -1.34
CA PHE A 138 1.26 -4.54 -0.11
C PHE A 138 1.73 -3.71 1.08
N CYS A 139 1.31 -4.10 2.29
CA CYS A 139 1.76 -3.57 3.57
C CYS A 139 3.24 -3.14 3.50
N PRO A 140 3.53 -1.82 3.65
CA PRO A 140 4.89 -1.30 3.52
C PRO A 140 5.89 -2.01 4.42
N CYS A 141 7.14 -2.07 3.99
CA CYS A 141 8.24 -2.57 4.82
C CYS A 141 8.83 -1.43 5.64
N GLU A 142 9.00 -1.67 6.93
CA GLU A 142 9.73 -0.77 7.81
C GLU A 142 11.24 -0.79 7.49
N VAL A 143 11.91 0.31 7.81
CA VAL A 143 13.36 0.49 7.64
C VAL A 143 14.05 0.91 8.93
N GLU A 144 13.28 0.96 10.02
CA GLU A 144 13.72 1.28 11.37
C GLU A 144 12.92 0.40 12.35
N LYS A 145 13.47 0.14 13.53
CA LYS A 145 12.88 -0.80 14.51
C LYS A 145 11.55 -0.34 15.08
N ASP A 146 11.26 0.94 15.00
CA ASP A 146 10.04 1.50 15.55
C ASP A 146 8.83 1.22 14.66
N GLY A 147 9.01 0.64 13.47
CA GLY A 147 7.93 0.32 12.53
C GLY A 147 7.71 1.39 11.47
N PHE A 148 6.75 1.11 10.59
CA PHE A 148 6.35 2.02 9.52
C PHE A 148 5.04 2.75 9.82
N GLY A 149 4.80 3.83 9.09
CA GLY A 149 3.50 4.50 8.97
C GLY A 149 3.31 5.02 7.56
N CYS A 150 2.15 4.73 6.97
CA CYS A 150 1.77 5.14 5.63
C CYS A 150 0.32 5.57 5.60
N VAL A 151 0.06 6.86 5.32
CA VAL A 151 -1.29 7.32 5.00
C VAL A 151 -1.67 6.80 3.63
N VAL A 152 -2.91 6.37 3.48
CA VAL A 152 -3.45 5.75 2.26
C VAL A 152 -4.67 6.53 1.79
N GLY A 153 -4.60 7.15 0.62
CA GLY A 153 -5.72 7.82 -0.05
C GLY A 153 -6.27 6.98 -1.20
N LEU A 154 -7.57 6.70 -1.16
CA LEU A 154 -8.26 5.83 -2.12
C LEU A 154 -9.70 6.35 -2.40
N PRO A 155 -10.37 5.90 -3.47
CA PRO A 155 -11.80 6.15 -3.65
C PRO A 155 -12.62 5.60 -2.48
N LEU A 156 -13.67 6.33 -2.10
CA LEU A 156 -14.52 5.99 -0.96
C LEU A 156 -15.16 4.60 -1.11
N GLY A 157 -15.06 3.81 -0.05
CA GLY A 157 -15.54 2.42 0.03
C GLY A 157 -14.48 1.37 -0.32
N THR A 158 -13.30 1.74 -0.80
CA THR A 158 -12.19 0.80 -1.04
C THR A 158 -11.76 0.11 0.26
N ASN A 159 -11.33 -1.15 0.17
CA ASN A 159 -10.88 -1.97 1.31
C ASN A 159 -11.96 -2.32 2.35
N THR A 160 -13.22 -1.98 2.11
CA THR A 160 -14.37 -2.39 2.95
C THR A 160 -14.92 -3.77 2.52
N PRO A 161 -15.72 -4.46 3.37
CA PRO A 161 -16.32 -5.75 3.02
C PRO A 161 -17.13 -5.69 1.72
N LEU A 162 -17.10 -6.77 0.93
CA LEU A 162 -17.95 -6.92 -0.25
C LEU A 162 -19.43 -6.90 0.16
N GLU A 163 -20.27 -6.25 -0.64
CA GLU A 163 -21.73 -6.20 -0.43
C GLU A 163 -22.46 -7.38 -1.07
N THR A 164 -21.83 -8.00 -2.07
CA THR A 164 -22.37 -9.11 -2.84
C THR A 164 -21.25 -10.11 -3.07
N GLU A 165 -21.61 -11.40 -3.12
CA GLU A 165 -20.67 -12.44 -3.54
C GLU A 165 -20.23 -12.23 -4.99
N THR A 166 -18.96 -12.51 -5.25
CA THR A 166 -18.34 -12.36 -6.58
C THR A 166 -17.73 -13.68 -7.01
N SER A 167 -17.74 -13.95 -8.31
CA SER A 167 -17.15 -15.17 -8.88
C SER A 167 -15.62 -15.13 -8.96
N ASP A 168 -15.01 -13.95 -8.89
CA ASP A 168 -13.57 -13.78 -8.88
C ASP A 168 -12.99 -14.17 -7.50
N PRO A 169 -12.21 -15.24 -7.39
CA PRO A 169 -11.69 -15.71 -6.12
C PRO A 169 -10.51 -14.86 -5.58
N LEU A 170 -9.96 -13.97 -6.40
CA LEU A 170 -8.89 -13.05 -5.99
C LEU A 170 -9.44 -11.75 -5.38
N LEU A 171 -10.70 -11.43 -5.64
CA LEU A 171 -11.36 -10.24 -5.08
C LEU A 171 -11.64 -10.46 -3.59
N PHE A 172 -10.90 -9.74 -2.74
CA PHE A 172 -10.91 -9.97 -1.30
C PHE A 172 -11.74 -8.92 -0.53
N ARG A 173 -11.76 -7.68 -1.01
CA ARG A 173 -12.52 -6.54 -0.46
C ARG A 173 -12.98 -5.65 -1.61
N LYS A 174 -13.87 -4.68 -1.35
CA LYS A 174 -14.29 -3.73 -2.38
C LYS A 174 -13.07 -3.05 -3.00
N ASN A 175 -13.01 -3.09 -4.33
CA ASN A 175 -11.91 -2.52 -5.11
C ASN A 175 -10.53 -3.06 -4.68
N LYS A 176 -10.41 -4.28 -4.14
CA LYS A 176 -9.14 -4.88 -3.72
C LYS A 176 -9.07 -6.36 -4.02
N TRP A 177 -8.10 -6.71 -4.84
CA TRP A 177 -7.69 -8.07 -5.09
C TRP A 177 -6.39 -8.37 -4.35
N LEU A 178 -6.17 -9.63 -4.00
CA LEU A 178 -5.06 -10.01 -3.12
C LEU A 178 -4.57 -11.43 -3.40
N ILE A 179 -3.26 -11.59 -3.51
CA ILE A 179 -2.56 -12.89 -3.50
C ILE A 179 -1.53 -12.93 -2.39
N ALA A 180 -1.41 -14.07 -1.71
CA ALA A 180 -0.41 -14.27 -0.66
C ALA A 180 0.88 -14.88 -1.22
N HIS A 181 2.00 -14.61 -0.55
CA HIS A 181 3.19 -15.44 -0.73
C HIS A 181 2.91 -16.87 -0.26
N ASN A 182 3.46 -17.87 -0.98
CA ASN A 182 3.23 -19.29 -0.67
C ASN A 182 3.65 -19.68 0.76
N ASP A 183 4.58 -18.91 1.33
CA ASP A 183 5.08 -19.09 2.70
C ASP A 183 4.21 -18.41 3.76
N ASN A 184 3.31 -17.51 3.38
CA ASN A 184 2.46 -16.78 4.32
C ASN A 184 1.24 -17.60 4.75
N LYS A 185 1.47 -18.56 5.64
CA LYS A 185 0.41 -19.47 6.13
C LYS A 185 -0.73 -18.73 6.83
N ALA A 186 -0.44 -17.62 7.51
CA ALA A 186 -1.43 -16.84 8.25
C ALA A 186 -2.45 -16.15 7.32
N LEU A 187 -2.03 -15.60 6.18
CA LEU A 187 -2.96 -15.06 5.19
C LEU A 187 -3.72 -16.16 4.46
N ILE A 188 -3.05 -17.26 4.12
CA ILE A 188 -3.68 -18.39 3.44
C ILE A 188 -4.79 -19.00 4.31
N SER A 189 -4.58 -19.15 5.62
CA SER A 189 -5.63 -19.64 6.53
C SER A 189 -6.82 -18.68 6.68
N ARG A 190 -6.67 -17.41 6.26
CA ARG A 190 -7.74 -16.40 6.24
C ARG A 190 -8.47 -16.34 4.90
N GLY A 191 -8.21 -17.29 4.00
CA GLY A 191 -8.87 -17.39 2.70
C GLY A 191 -8.20 -16.62 1.56
N VAL A 192 -7.02 -16.05 1.78
CA VAL A 192 -6.24 -15.43 0.70
C VAL A 192 -5.60 -16.52 -0.15
N LEU A 193 -5.77 -16.44 -1.47
CA LEU A 193 -5.17 -17.45 -2.35
C LEU A 193 -3.65 -17.30 -2.44
N PRO A 194 -2.89 -18.42 -2.34
CA PRO A 194 -1.46 -18.40 -2.58
C PRO A 194 -1.17 -18.13 -4.06
N GLY A 195 -0.34 -17.13 -4.35
CA GLY A 195 -0.06 -16.69 -5.71
C GLY A 195 1.35 -16.16 -5.95
N ILE A 196 2.19 -15.98 -4.93
CA ILE A 196 3.59 -15.53 -5.13
C ILE A 196 4.54 -16.68 -4.81
N SER A 197 5.32 -17.10 -5.80
CA SER A 197 6.40 -18.08 -5.67
C SER A 197 7.78 -17.44 -5.53
N GLY A 198 8.78 -18.25 -5.21
CA GLY A 198 10.17 -17.82 -5.10
C GLY A 198 10.56 -17.41 -3.68
N GLU A 199 11.54 -16.52 -3.56
CA GLU A 199 12.06 -16.05 -2.27
C GLU A 199 11.09 -15.03 -1.66
N ASN A 200 10.66 -15.26 -0.41
CA ASN A 200 9.93 -14.24 0.35
C ASN A 200 10.92 -13.15 0.78
N PHE A 201 11.14 -12.18 -0.10
CA PHE A 201 12.15 -11.15 0.11
C PHE A 201 11.94 -10.40 1.43
N LYS A 202 13.05 -10.22 2.15
CA LYS A 202 13.09 -9.49 3.42
C LYS A 202 13.91 -8.21 3.31
N ILE A 203 13.37 -7.09 3.78
CA ILE A 203 14.10 -5.84 4.01
C ILE A 203 14.83 -5.96 5.35
N ASN A 204 16.14 -5.71 5.35
CA ASN A 204 16.98 -5.70 6.55
C ASN A 204 17.43 -4.27 6.86
N TYR A 205 17.38 -3.87 8.13
CA TYR A 205 17.73 -2.55 8.65
C TYR A 205 18.30 -2.66 10.08
#